data_AF-A0A926E1U3-F1
#
_entry.id   AF-A0A926E1U3-F1
#
_cell.length_a   1.000
_cell.length_b   1.000
_cell.length_c   1.000
_cell.angle_alpha   90.00
_cell.angle_beta   90.00
_cell.angle_gamma   90.00
#
_symmetry.space_group_name_H-M   'P 1'
#
loop_
_entity.id
_entity.type
_entity.pdbx_description
1 polymer ?
#
loop_
_entity_poly.entity_id
_entity_poly.type
_entity_poly.pdbx_seq_one_letter_code
_entity_poly.pdbx_strand_id
1 'polypeptide(L)'
;MGVKNGASYYTDAELTITIHFPEDKVCCLYCPLCVKDPDNYGRMICFETREILFYPSVTIGSNCAIKMKEARQDGEAETAQCG
;
A
#
# COMPACT_ATOMS: atom_id res chain seq x y z
N MET A 1 7.94 -26.10 -37.59
CA MET A 1 8.03 -25.95 -36.12
C MET A 1 7.16 -24.77 -35.70
N GLY A 2 6.05 -25.01 -35.01
CA GLY A 2 5.26 -23.92 -34.41
C GLY A 2 5.99 -23.37 -33.20
N VAL A 3 6.25 -22.06 -33.19
CA VAL A 3 6.86 -21.38 -32.05
C VAL A 3 5.84 -21.41 -30.92
N LYS A 4 6.19 -22.03 -29.79
CA LYS A 4 5.34 -21.98 -28.59
C LYS A 4 5.38 -20.56 -28.05
N ASN A 5 4.34 -19.78 -28.33
CA ASN A 5 4.20 -18.42 -27.81
C ASN A 5 3.75 -18.50 -26.35
N GLY A 6 4.68 -18.37 -25.39
CA GLY A 6 4.35 -18.28 -23.96
C GLY A 6 5.53 -18.62 -23.04
N ALA A 7 5.44 -18.17 -21.79
CA ALA A 7 6.38 -18.57 -20.74
C ALA A 7 6.07 -19.99 -20.27
N SER A 8 7.09 -20.82 -20.06
CA SER A 8 6.92 -22.22 -19.62
C SER A 8 6.74 -22.35 -18.11
N TYR A 9 7.24 -21.41 -17.34
CA TYR A 9 7.03 -21.27 -15.90
C TYR A 9 7.36 -19.83 -15.49
N TYR A 10 6.89 -19.45 -14.31
CA TYR A 10 7.26 -18.22 -13.62
C TYR A 10 7.95 -18.59 -12.31
N THR A 11 8.82 -17.71 -11.85
CA THR A 11 9.46 -17.80 -10.53
C THR A 11 8.94 -16.65 -9.70
N ASP A 12 8.39 -16.97 -8.54
CA ASP A 12 7.89 -15.98 -7.61
C ASP A 12 9.05 -15.39 -6.77
N ALA A 13 9.04 -14.08 -6.60
CA ALA A 13 9.96 -13.37 -5.73
C ALA A 13 9.20 -12.24 -5.02
N GLU A 14 9.47 -12.06 -3.74
CA GLU A 14 8.82 -11.04 -2.90
C GLU A 14 9.83 -9.95 -2.52
N LEU A 15 9.38 -8.70 -2.54
CA LEU A 15 10.16 -7.56 -2.06
C LEU A 15 9.52 -7.02 -0.79
N THR A 16 10.30 -6.93 0.29
CA THR A 16 9.87 -6.27 1.53
C THR A 16 10.50 -4.88 1.62
N ILE A 17 9.67 -3.85 1.70
CA ILE A 17 10.09 -2.47 1.93
C ILE A 17 9.65 -2.00 3.32
N THR A 18 10.46 -1.18 3.98
CA THR A 18 10.07 -0.50 5.22
C THR A 18 9.62 0.92 4.87
N ILE A 19 8.40 1.28 5.26
CA ILE A 19 7.84 2.62 5.08
C ILE A 19 7.86 3.32 6.43
N HIS A 20 8.45 4.52 6.48
CA HIS A 20 8.51 5.33 7.69
C HIS A 20 7.35 6.33 7.69
N PHE A 21 6.54 6.28 8.74
CA PHE A 21 5.44 7.22 8.95
C PHE A 21 5.84 8.27 10.00
N PRO A 22 5.47 9.54 9.82
CA PRO A 22 5.74 10.58 10.80
C PRO A 22 4.84 10.43 12.02
N GLU A 23 5.39 10.60 13.23
CA GLU A 23 4.60 10.73 14.48
C GLU A 23 3.53 9.62 14.68
N ASP A 24 3.84 8.37 14.33
CA ASP A 24 2.90 7.24 14.38
C ASP A 24 1.61 7.43 13.54
N LYS A 25 1.57 8.44 12.65
CA LYS A 25 0.45 8.73 11.74
C LYS A 25 0.50 7.80 10.54
N VAL A 26 0.00 6.59 10.73
CA VAL A 26 -0.06 5.60 9.65
C VAL A 26 -1.32 5.77 8.81
N CYS A 27 -1.22 6.60 7.77
CA CYS A 27 -2.24 6.72 6.73
C CYS A 27 -1.65 6.82 5.33
N CYS A 28 -2.47 6.54 4.32
CA CYS A 28 -2.01 6.52 2.94
C CYS A 28 -1.41 7.85 2.49
N LEU A 29 -1.85 9.00 3.00
CA LEU A 29 -1.32 10.32 2.61
C LEU A 29 0.19 10.45 2.86
N TYR A 30 0.71 9.79 3.90
CA TYR A 30 2.13 9.77 4.23
C TYR A 30 2.88 8.59 3.59
N CYS A 31 2.17 7.68 2.94
CA CYS A 31 2.77 6.55 2.24
C CYS A 31 3.34 7.01 0.88
N PRO A 32 4.61 6.69 0.55
CA PRO A 32 5.20 7.07 -0.73
C PRO A 32 4.53 6.39 -1.95
N LEU A 33 3.71 5.36 -1.71
CA LEU A 33 2.95 4.67 -2.74
C LEU A 33 1.59 5.33 -3.03
N CYS A 34 1.18 6.30 -2.23
CA CYS A 34 -0.04 7.08 -2.48
C CYS A 34 0.29 8.21 -3.46
N VAL A 35 -0.17 8.05 -4.70
CA VAL A 35 0.12 8.99 -5.80
C VAL A 35 -1.18 9.55 -6.36
N LYS A 36 -1.10 10.69 -7.06
CA LYS A 36 -2.24 11.17 -7.86
C LYS A 36 -2.51 10.20 -8.99
N ASP A 37 -3.77 9.97 -9.28
CA ASP A 37 -4.14 9.12 -10.40
C ASP A 37 -3.74 9.77 -11.74
N PRO A 38 -2.99 9.06 -12.60
CA PRO A 38 -2.61 9.57 -13.92
C PRO A 38 -3.80 9.92 -14.82
N ASP A 39 -4.91 9.20 -14.70
CA ASP A 39 -6.12 9.38 -15.50
C ASP A 39 -7.06 10.44 -14.92
N ASN A 40 -6.96 10.72 -13.62
CA ASN A 40 -7.77 11.74 -12.94
C ASN A 40 -7.05 12.34 -11.73
N TYR A 41 -6.40 13.48 -11.91
CA TYR A 41 -5.64 14.17 -10.84
C TYR A 41 -6.47 14.63 -9.63
N GLY A 42 -7.80 14.51 -9.66
CA GLY A 42 -8.69 14.78 -8.53
C GLY A 42 -8.78 13.63 -7.52
N ARG A 43 -8.27 12.44 -7.85
CA ARG A 43 -8.24 11.28 -6.96
C ARG A 43 -6.82 10.82 -6.66
N MET A 44 -6.64 10.18 -5.51
CA MET A 44 -5.40 9.52 -5.12
C MET A 44 -5.57 8.01 -5.31
N ILE A 45 -4.49 7.34 -5.68
CA ILE A 45 -4.44 5.89 -5.82
C ILE A 45 -3.22 5.32 -5.10
N CYS A 46 -3.33 4.07 -4.67
CA CYS A 46 -2.16 3.28 -4.30
C CYS A 46 -1.47 2.77 -5.57
N PHE A 47 -0.20 3.08 -5.76
CA PHE A 47 0.58 2.64 -6.93
C PHE A 47 0.69 1.11 -7.00
N GLU A 48 0.81 0.46 -5.84
CA GLU A 48 0.96 -1.00 -5.72
C GLU A 48 -0.36 -1.73 -5.99
N THR A 49 -1.43 -1.37 -5.27
CA THR A 49 -2.69 -2.11 -5.30
C THR A 49 -3.68 -1.59 -6.34
N ARG A 50 -3.41 -0.41 -6.92
CA ARG A 50 -4.31 0.35 -7.81
C ARG A 50 -5.66 0.71 -7.19
N GLU A 51 -5.78 0.61 -5.87
CA GLU A 51 -6.99 1.02 -5.15
C GLU A 51 -7.17 2.54 -5.19
N ILE A 52 -8.41 3.01 -5.42
CA ILE A 52 -8.78 4.42 -5.31
C ILE A 52 -8.95 4.77 -3.83
N LEU A 53 -8.18 5.76 -3.37
CA LEU A 53 -8.14 6.18 -1.98
C LEU A 53 -9.03 7.42 -1.80
N PHE A 54 -10.23 7.21 -1.24
CA PHE A 54 -11.19 8.31 -1.01
C PHE A 54 -10.77 9.23 0.14
N TYR A 55 -10.20 8.68 1.21
CA TYR A 55 -9.84 9.42 2.43
C TYR A 55 -8.39 9.15 2.86
N PRO A 56 -7.39 9.44 2.00
CA PRO A 56 -5.99 9.06 2.25
C PRO A 56 -5.40 9.71 3.51
N SER A 57 -5.97 10.82 3.98
CA SER A 57 -5.51 11.53 5.18
C SER A 57 -5.87 10.85 6.49
N VAL A 58 -6.86 9.95 6.50
CA VAL A 58 -7.40 9.35 7.73
C VAL A 58 -7.49 7.82 7.67
N THR A 59 -7.33 7.20 6.50
CA THR A 59 -7.39 5.74 6.38
C THR A 59 -6.16 5.16 5.68
N ILE A 60 -6.00 3.85 5.90
CA ILE A 60 -5.18 2.98 5.05
C ILE A 60 -6.11 2.34 4.01
N GLY A 61 -5.60 2.07 2.81
CA GLY A 61 -6.34 1.36 1.76
C GLY A 61 -6.74 -0.04 2.20
N SER A 62 -7.91 -0.49 1.75
CA SER A 62 -8.52 -1.77 2.12
C SER A 62 -7.64 -2.96 1.71
N ASN A 63 -6.91 -2.82 0.60
CA ASN A 63 -6.04 -3.87 0.06
C ASN A 63 -4.57 -3.66 0.42
N CYS A 64 -4.26 -2.75 1.35
CA CYS A 64 -2.87 -2.45 1.70
C CYS A 64 -2.23 -3.65 2.44
N ALA A 65 -1.11 -4.15 1.91
CA ALA A 65 -0.36 -5.26 2.50
C ALA A 65 0.62 -4.83 3.61
N ILE A 66 0.49 -3.61 4.15
CA ILE A 66 1.43 -3.10 5.15
C ILE A 66 1.32 -3.93 6.43
N LYS A 67 2.46 -4.42 6.91
CA LYS A 67 2.57 -5.10 8.19
C LYS A 67 3.27 -4.16 9.14
N MET A 68 2.58 -3.75 10.20
CA MET A 68 3.19 -2.96 11.26
C MET A 68 4.28 -3.80 11.92
N LYS A 69 5.51 -3.30 11.95
CA LYS A 69 6.55 -3.89 12.81
C LYS A 69 6.23 -3.45 14.23
N GLU A 70 5.79 -4.37 15.08
CA GLU A 70 5.51 -4.07 16.48
C GLU A 70 6.73 -3.41 17.13
N ALA A 71 6.57 -2.16 17.60
CA ALA A 71 7.59 -1.46 18.38
C ALA A 71 7.00 -0.39 19.30
N ARG A 72 5.87 -0.69 19.98
CA ARG A 72 5.52 -0.12 21.28
C ARG A 72 4.37 -0.92 21.90
N GLN A 73 4.66 -1.64 22.98
CA GLN A 73 3.64 -2.34 23.77
C GLN A 73 2.97 -1.35 24.70
N ASP A 74 2.04 -0.56 24.18
CA ASP A 74 0.98 0.08 24.94
C ASP A 74 -0.30 -0.34 24.22
N GLY A 75 -1.02 -1.30 24.82
CA GLY A 75 -2.01 -2.10 24.10
C GLY A 75 -3.24 -1.31 23.66
N GLU A 76 -3.60 -1.45 22.39
CA GLU A 76 -4.98 -1.50 21.89
C GLU A 76 -4.90 -1.94 20.42
N ALA A 77 -5.40 -3.14 20.13
CA ALA A 77 -5.66 -3.58 18.77
C ALA A 77 -6.91 -2.87 18.28
N GLU A 78 -6.80 -1.57 18.01
CA GLU A 78 -7.89 -0.79 17.45
C GLU A 78 -7.45 -0.27 16.09
N THR A 79 -8.38 -0.40 15.15
CA THR A 79 -8.25 -0.13 13.72
C THR A 79 -7.29 1.02 13.43
N ALA A 80 -6.33 0.82 12.51
CA ALA A 80 -5.46 1.87 12.00
C ALA A 80 -6.28 2.94 11.24
N GLN A 81 -7.05 3.70 12.00
CA GLN A 81 -7.67 4.95 11.62
C GLN A 81 -6.67 6.00 12.06
N CYS A 82 -6.28 6.85 11.12
CA CYS A 82 -5.46 8.00 11.41
C CYS A 82 -6.36 9.04 12.06
N GLY A 83 -6.33 9.04 13.40
CA GLY A 83 -7.11 9.92 14.26
C GLY A 83 -7.17 9.36 15.67
#